data_AF-A0A4S0KBL7-F1
#
_entry.id   AF-A0A4S0KBL7-F1
#
_cell.length_a   1.000
_cell.length_b   1.000
_cell.length_c   1.000
_cell.angle_alpha   90.00
_cell.angle_beta   90.00
_cell.angle_gamma   90.00
#
_symmetry.space_group_name_H-M   'P 1'
#
loop_
_entity.id
_entity.type
_entity.pdbx_description
1 polymer ?
#
loop_
_entity_poly.entity_id
_entity_poly.type
_entity_poly.pdbx_seq_one_letter_code
_entity_poly.pdbx_strand_id
1 'polypeptide(L)' 'IGSGKARMLEFGVADETAWQVGLSCGGRIKVYVERLG' A
#
# COMPACT_ATOMS: atom_id res chain seq x y z
N ILE A 1 7.21 -12.82 -2.66
CA ILE A 1 6.87 -13.04 -1.23
C ILE A 1 7.33 -14.44 -0.89
N GLY A 2 8.18 -14.65 0.11
CA GLY A 2 8.73 -15.99 0.39
C GLY A 2 9.92 -16.06 1.36
N SER A 3 10.59 -14.94 1.64
CA SER A 3 11.74 -14.90 2.55
C SER A 3 11.38 -14.91 4.05
N GLY A 4 10.09 -14.78 4.41
CA GLY A 4 9.64 -14.59 5.80
C GLY A 4 10.05 -13.26 6.47
N LYS A 5 11.07 -12.58 5.94
CA LYS A 5 11.56 -11.28 6.45
C LYS A 5 10.49 -10.19 6.34
N ALA A 6 10.28 -9.47 7.44
CA ALA A 6 9.43 -8.29 7.48
C ALA A 6 9.98 -7.19 6.57
N ARG A 7 9.08 -6.47 5.87
CA ARG A 7 9.45 -5.37 4.96
C ARG A 7 8.39 -4.28 4.95
N MET A 8 8.85 -3.04 4.72
CA MET A 8 8.00 -1.91 4.39
C MET A 8 7.90 -1.78 2.87
N LEU A 9 6.68 -1.70 2.35
CA LEU A 9 6.38 -1.46 0.94
C LEU A 9 5.78 -0.06 0.81
N GLU A 10 6.18 0.67 -0.22
CA GLU A 10 5.62 1.99 -0.51
C GLU A 10 4.86 1.95 -1.83
N PHE A 11 3.64 2.50 -1.84
CA PHE A 11 2.78 2.58 -3.00
C PHE A 11 2.32 4.01 -3.21
N GLY A 12 2.36 4.46 -4.46
CA GLY A 12 1.65 5.65 -4.89
C GLY A 12 0.24 5.29 -5.36
N VAL A 13 -0.73 6.10 -4.98
CA VAL A 13 -2.12 6.03 -5.47
C VAL A 13 -2.36 7.31 -6.25
N ALA A 14 -2.69 7.18 -7.54
CA ALA A 14 -3.05 8.33 -8.37
C ALA A 14 -4.43 8.87 -7.97
N ASP A 15 -4.65 10.17 -8.14
CA ASP A 15 -5.93 10.81 -7.81
C ASP A 15 -7.11 10.18 -8.56
N GLU A 16 -6.91 9.84 -9.84
CA GLU A 16 -7.92 9.17 -10.65
C GLU A 16 -8.34 7.81 -10.07
N THR A 17 -7.39 7.04 -9.53
CA THR A 17 -7.67 5.74 -8.90
C THR A 17 -8.40 5.92 -7.57
N ALA A 18 -8.00 6.92 -6.78
CA ALA A 18 -8.64 7.21 -5.50
C ALA A 18 -10.10 7.65 -5.69
N TRP A 19 -10.36 8.44 -6.73
CA TRP A 19 -11.71 8.90 -7.07
C TRP A 19 -12.66 7.75 -7.41
N GLN A 20 -12.18 6.70 -8.10
CA GLN A 20 -13.01 5.54 -8.48
C GLN A 20 -13.63 4.80 -7.29
N VAL A 21 -13.05 4.95 -6.09
CA VAL A 21 -13.52 4.32 -4.85
C VAL A 21 -14.07 5.33 -3.84
N GLY A 22 -14.30 6.58 -4.26
CA GLY A 22 -14.92 7.63 -3.43
C GLY A 22 -13.96 8.34 -2.47
N LEU A 23 -12.65 8.21 -2.66
CA LEU A 23 -11.67 9.00 -1.90
C LEU A 23 -11.43 10.35 -2.58
N SER A 24 -11.18 11.38 -1.78
CA SER A 24 -11.05 12.78 -2.25
C SER A 24 -9.78 13.05 -3.05
N CYS A 25 -8.72 12.28 -2.82
CA CYS A 25 -7.44 12.39 -3.50
C CYS A 25 -6.62 11.10 -3.34
N GLY A 26 -5.61 10.96 -4.19
CA GLY A 26 -4.57 9.96 -4.09
C GLY A 26 -3.53 10.32 -3.01
N GLY A 27 -2.39 9.65 -3.06
CA GLY A 27 -1.34 9.86 -2.07
C GLY A 27 -0.29 8.75 -2.05
N ARG A 28 0.46 8.67 -0.97
CA ARG A 28 1.46 7.62 -0.72
C ARG A 28 1.06 6.81 0.49
N ILE A 29 1.04 5.49 0.36
CA ILE A 29 0.72 4.56 1.44
C ILE A 29 1.96 3.72 1.72
N LYS A 30 2.23 3.49 3.01
CA LYS A 30 3.27 2.59 3.48
C LYS A 30 2.62 1.36 4.11
N VAL A 31 2.99 0.17 3.64
CA VAL A 31 2.45 -1.10 4.11
C VAL A 31 3.56 -1.92 4.73
N TYR A 32 3.44 -2.18 6.03
CA TYR A 32 4.32 -3.10 6.73
C TYR A 32 3.78 -4.52 6.56
N VAL A 33 4.62 -5.42 6.05
CA VAL A 33 4.25 -6.83 5.81
C VAL A 33 5.21 -7.72 6.57
N GLU A 34 4.67 -8.61 7.38
CA GLU A 34 5.40 -9.66 8.09
C GLU A 34 4.68 -11.00 7.97
N ARG A 35 5.44 -12.10 8.14
CA ARG A 35 4.86 -13.44 8.19
C ARG A 35 4.17 -13.63 9.53
N LEU A 36 2.92 -14.08 9.52
CA LEU A 36 2.23 -14.56 10.72
C LEU A 36 2.87 -15.87 11.19
N GLY A 37 3.06 -16.02 12.51
CA GLY A 37 3.72 -17.15 13.17
C GLY A 37 3.25 -18.51 12.67
#